data_AF-A0A3D5M781-F1
#
_entry.id   AF-A0A3D5M781-F1
#
_cell.length_a   1.000
_cell.length_b   1.000
_cell.length_c   1.000
_cell.angle_alpha   90.00
_cell.angle_beta   90.00
_cell.angle_gamma   90.00
#
_symmetry.space_group_name_H-M   'P 1'
#
loop_
_entity.id
_entity.type
_entity.pdbx_description
1 polymer ?
#
loop_
_entity_poly.entity_id
_entity_poly.type
_entity_poly.pdbx_seq_one_letter_code
_entity_poly.pdbx_strand_id
1 'polypeptide(L)'
;MGRCHVLVVGGPEVKFSEVVRDPVHGLVRLEEADMAFVDSIPFQRLRHISQLGLTNRVYPGACHSRFEHALGTMEVTTRLLEEMKSRLGMDALLGLLALPVTEDAYEGLLRVSRLVALLHDLGHPPFSHVTEHLLPGGMHEELSLAILDHPDLLRAFDAREDDLLPSVREVMDPARSDLLPHLRFIRSLVSGEFGSDRMDYLLRDAHHVGVEYGTFDLPRIQHTLLPVETEEGVKLGIERGGLLAAEGLQWARFSMFTQVYFHRTRRILDLHLVDFLTQTLEGRRYPEEPEEYLRWDDLRVHQMLIEADMDTAHPAHGSARKIIRRQQHRPLKEVIEGHDIEEVAERLAFRVNEIRANEPDKDPMADVVSPPPDLSKGGDLPVVIENGEVRRLSELSSLVGRLRVKPHGRIYCATC
;
A
#
# COMPACT_ATOMS: atom_id res chain seq x y z
N MET A 1 15.05 5.57 17.09
CA MET A 1 14.90 7.03 17.04
C MET A 1 15.60 7.59 18.26
N GLY A 2 16.39 8.65 18.11
CA GLY A 2 17.14 9.21 19.23
C GLY A 2 16.20 10.03 20.11
N ARG A 3 15.83 9.51 21.29
CA ARG A 3 15.02 10.25 22.27
C ARG A 3 15.80 11.48 22.71
N CYS A 4 15.35 12.66 22.31
CA CYS A 4 15.95 13.91 22.76
C CYS A 4 15.41 14.21 24.16
N HIS A 5 16.15 13.82 25.20
CA HIS A 5 15.78 14.11 26.59
C HIS A 5 15.96 15.59 26.93
N VAL A 6 14.98 16.15 27.62
CA VAL A 6 14.86 17.56 27.99
C VAL A 6 15.82 17.95 29.13
N LEU A 7 16.43 19.13 29.00
CA LEU A 7 16.88 19.97 30.11
C LEU A 7 15.94 21.18 30.19
N VAL A 8 15.22 21.35 31.32
CA VAL A 8 14.49 22.59 31.60
C VAL A 8 15.21 23.37 32.70
N VAL A 9 15.47 24.67 32.44
CA VAL A 9 15.61 25.69 33.47
C VAL A 9 14.58 26.79 33.18
N GLY A 10 13.47 26.81 33.96
CA GLY A 10 12.70 28.03 34.24
C GLY A 10 11.58 28.51 33.29
N GLY A 11 10.90 27.67 32.51
CA GLY A 11 9.76 28.08 31.65
C GLY A 11 8.66 27.03 31.53
N PRO A 12 7.54 27.30 30.81
CA PRO A 12 6.54 26.28 30.49
C PRO A 12 7.19 25.11 29.75
N GLU A 13 6.69 23.90 29.96
CA GLU A 13 7.26 22.68 29.41
C GLU A 13 7.22 22.72 27.88
N VAL A 14 8.40 22.88 27.25
CA VAL A 14 8.53 22.84 25.79
C VAL A 14 8.65 21.39 25.39
N LYS A 15 7.57 20.82 24.84
CA LYS A 15 7.61 19.50 24.19
C LYS A 15 8.35 19.63 22.86
N PHE A 16 9.47 18.93 22.72
CA PHE A 16 10.17 18.84 21.44
C PHE A 16 9.45 17.85 20.53
N SER A 17 9.28 18.18 19.26
CA SER A 17 8.77 17.24 18.27
C SER A 17 9.81 16.15 18.00
N GLU A 18 9.38 14.90 18.01
CA GLU A 18 10.18 13.80 17.47
C GLU A 18 10.08 13.89 15.94
N VAL A 19 11.23 13.97 15.26
CA VAL A 19 11.30 14.04 13.80
C VAL A 19 12.08 12.87 13.26
N VAL A 20 11.53 12.24 12.23
CA VAL A 20 12.21 11.18 11.49
C VAL A 20 12.63 11.76 10.15
N ARG A 21 13.90 11.59 9.80
CA ARG A 21 14.39 11.98 8.49
C ARG A 21 13.96 10.92 7.48
N ASP A 22 13.24 11.37 6.46
CA ASP A 22 12.70 10.54 5.39
C ASP A 22 13.24 11.05 4.04
N PRO A 23 13.76 10.17 3.17
CA PRO A 23 14.37 10.61 1.91
C PRO A 23 13.36 11.12 0.88
N VAL A 24 12.08 10.78 1.02
CA VAL A 24 10.99 11.14 0.09
C VAL A 24 10.33 12.43 0.53
N HIS A 25 9.96 12.54 1.80
CA HIS A 25 9.17 13.65 2.36
C HIS A 25 9.99 14.64 3.19
N GLY A 26 11.29 14.41 3.35
CA GLY A 26 12.21 15.24 4.12
C GLY A 26 12.15 14.95 5.62
N LEU A 27 11.17 15.53 6.32
CA LEU A 27 10.92 15.31 7.74
C LEU A 27 9.50 14.77 7.93
N VAL A 28 9.40 13.65 8.64
CA VAL A 28 8.14 13.11 9.17
C VAL A 28 8.01 13.57 10.62
N ARG A 29 6.89 14.23 10.93
CA ARG A 29 6.61 14.79 12.25
C ARG A 29 5.81 13.77 13.07
N LEU A 30 6.38 13.33 14.19
CA LEU A 30 5.72 12.45 15.14
C LEU A 30 5.35 13.22 16.41
N GLU A 31 4.09 13.10 16.80
CA GLU A 31 3.63 13.57 18.09
C GLU A 31 3.93 12.51 19.16
N GLU A 32 4.01 12.94 20.42
CA GLU A 32 4.22 12.03 21.55
C GLU A 32 3.17 10.91 21.59
N ALA A 33 1.94 11.23 21.19
CA ALA A 33 0.84 10.28 21.16
C ALA A 33 0.94 9.26 20.01
N ASP A 34 1.69 9.55 18.93
CA ASP A 34 1.95 8.58 17.86
C ASP A 34 3.05 7.60 18.25
N MET A 35 4.00 8.04 19.09
CA MET A 35 5.16 7.23 19.46
C MET A 35 4.78 5.93 20.17
N ALA A 36 3.68 5.91 20.95
CA ALA A 36 3.20 4.69 21.57
C ALA A 36 2.79 3.62 20.53
N PHE A 37 2.22 4.04 19.40
CA PHE A 37 1.90 3.16 18.28
C PHE A 37 3.15 2.77 17.51
N VAL A 38 4.03 3.74 17.24
CA VAL A 38 5.29 3.49 16.53
C VAL A 38 6.18 2.50 17.29
N ASP A 39 6.27 2.62 18.62
CA ASP A 39 7.10 1.76 19.47
C ASP A 39 6.47 0.37 19.72
N SER A 40 5.22 0.15 19.30
CA SER A 40 4.53 -1.13 19.47
C SER A 40 5.18 -2.27 18.68
N ILE A 41 5.09 -3.51 19.19
CA ILE A 41 5.60 -4.69 18.49
C ILE A 41 5.00 -4.84 17.07
N PRO A 42 3.67 -4.72 16.86
CA PRO A 42 3.09 -4.85 15.53
C PRO A 42 3.63 -3.83 14.53
N PHE A 43 3.86 -2.59 14.96
CA PHE A 43 4.39 -1.55 14.07
C PHE A 43 5.89 -1.71 13.82
N GLN A 44 6.69 -2.04 14.84
CA GLN A 44 8.13 -2.27 14.67
C GLN A 44 8.43 -3.46 13.75
N ARG A 45 7.57 -4.49 13.72
CA ARG A 45 7.64 -5.60 12.77
C ARG A 45 7.70 -5.12 11.31
N LEU A 46 7.03 -4.02 10.97
CA LEU A 46 7.02 -3.47 9.60
C LEU A 46 8.42 -3.10 9.08
N ARG A 47 9.43 -2.94 9.95
CA ARG A 47 10.83 -2.72 9.53
C ARG A 47 11.42 -3.91 8.79
N HIS A 48 10.86 -5.10 9.02
CA HIS A 48 11.32 -6.37 8.48
C HIS A 48 10.37 -6.91 7.41
N ILE A 49 9.48 -6.06 6.90
CA ILE A 49 8.60 -6.36 5.77
C ILE A 49 8.93 -5.39 4.65
N SER A 50 9.46 -5.91 3.55
CA SER A 50 9.78 -5.12 2.36
C SER A 50 8.52 -4.59 1.70
N GLN A 51 8.53 -3.32 1.28
CA GLN A 51 7.41 -2.71 0.56
C GLN A 51 7.11 -3.45 -0.74
N LEU A 52 8.17 -3.81 -1.48
CA LEU A 52 8.08 -4.39 -2.83
C LEU A 52 8.49 -5.86 -2.91
N GLY A 53 8.50 -6.59 -1.80
CA GLY A 53 8.83 -8.02 -1.80
C GLY A 53 10.21 -8.32 -2.43
N LEU A 54 10.25 -9.27 -3.36
CA LEU A 54 11.47 -9.68 -4.06
C LEU A 54 11.93 -8.72 -5.17
N THR A 55 11.36 -7.51 -5.26
CA THR A 55 11.72 -6.52 -6.29
C THR A 55 13.20 -6.11 -6.21
N ASN A 56 13.84 -6.19 -5.04
CA ASN A 56 15.28 -5.96 -4.89
C ASN A 56 16.17 -6.92 -5.70
N ARG A 57 15.63 -8.05 -6.18
CA ARG A 57 16.33 -8.98 -7.08
C ARG A 57 16.37 -8.50 -8.53
N VAL A 58 15.57 -7.48 -8.87
CA VAL A 58 15.55 -6.79 -10.15
C VAL A 58 16.16 -5.40 -10.02
N TYR A 59 15.72 -4.65 -9.01
CA TYR A 59 16.13 -3.27 -8.73
C TYR A 59 16.81 -3.22 -7.36
N PRO A 60 18.15 -3.29 -7.27
CA PRO A 60 18.85 -3.44 -5.99
C PRO A 60 18.58 -2.35 -4.94
N GLY A 61 18.11 -1.17 -5.35
CA GLY A 61 17.74 -0.08 -4.45
C GLY A 61 16.37 -0.24 -3.77
N ALA A 62 15.52 -1.16 -4.23
CA ALA A 62 14.17 -1.43 -3.70
C ALA A 62 14.21 -2.21 -2.36
N CYS A 63 14.92 -1.67 -1.37
CA CYS A 63 15.15 -2.25 -0.05
C CYS A 63 14.34 -1.57 1.06
N HIS A 64 13.44 -0.65 0.70
CA HIS A 64 12.58 0.05 1.64
C HIS A 64 11.51 -0.86 2.24
N SER A 65 11.07 -0.49 3.43
CA SER A 65 10.17 -1.28 4.27
C SER A 65 8.77 -0.66 4.39
N ARG A 66 7.80 -1.43 4.87
CA ARG A 66 6.46 -0.91 5.20
C ARG A 66 6.49 0.10 6.35
N PHE A 67 7.50 0.02 7.21
CA PHE A 67 7.66 0.95 8.33
C PHE A 67 7.79 2.40 7.88
N GLU A 68 8.70 2.66 6.93
CA GLU A 68 8.91 4.02 6.41
C GLU A 68 7.77 4.47 5.50
N HIS A 69 7.11 3.54 4.82
CA HIS A 69 5.88 3.82 4.06
C HIS A 69 4.76 4.29 4.99
N ALA A 70 4.46 3.57 6.07
CA ALA A 70 3.42 3.96 7.02
C ALA A 70 3.68 5.34 7.65
N LEU A 71 4.95 5.64 7.99
CA LEU A 71 5.37 6.96 8.47
C LEU A 71 5.17 8.06 7.42
N GLY A 72 5.54 7.79 6.17
CA GLY A 72 5.38 8.73 5.07
C GLY A 72 3.92 8.96 4.72
N THR A 73 3.09 7.92 4.70
CA THR A 73 1.64 8.00 4.51
C THR A 73 1.01 8.90 5.56
N MET A 74 1.35 8.72 6.85
CA MET A 74 0.88 9.58 7.94
C MET A 74 1.29 11.06 7.76
N GLU A 75 2.54 11.33 7.36
CA GLU A 75 3.00 12.71 7.11
C GLU A 75 2.26 13.34 5.91
N VAL A 76 2.04 12.59 4.83
CA VAL A 76 1.28 13.06 3.68
C VAL A 76 -0.17 13.38 4.08
N THR A 77 -0.84 12.50 4.84
CA THR A 77 -2.18 12.75 5.38
C THR A 77 -2.24 14.03 6.21
N THR A 78 -1.23 14.25 7.05
CA THR A 78 -1.13 15.43 7.92
C THR A 78 -1.02 16.70 7.10
N ARG A 79 -0.09 16.74 6.14
CA ARG A 79 0.10 17.89 5.25
C ARG A 79 -1.16 18.20 4.44
N LEU A 80 -1.89 17.18 3.99
CA LEU A 80 -3.15 17.34 3.27
C LEU A 80 -4.20 18.05 4.14
N LEU A 81 -4.41 17.61 5.38
CA LEU A 81 -5.37 18.22 6.29
C LEU A 81 -4.96 19.63 6.75
N GLU A 82 -3.68 19.87 6.96
CA GLU A 82 -3.14 21.21 7.29
C GLU A 82 -3.36 22.18 6.12
N GLU A 83 -3.04 21.75 4.89
CA GLU A 83 -3.23 22.56 3.68
C GLU A 83 -4.71 22.84 3.42
N MET A 84 -5.58 21.84 3.59
CA MET A 84 -7.04 22.04 3.48
C MET A 84 -7.55 23.03 4.54
N LYS A 85 -7.13 22.92 5.80
CA LYS A 85 -7.52 23.87 6.86
C LYS A 85 -7.04 25.29 6.53
N SER A 86 -5.79 25.42 6.11
CA SER A 86 -5.17 26.70 5.75
C SER A 86 -5.90 27.39 4.58
N ARG A 87 -6.24 26.63 3.54
CA ARG A 87 -6.81 27.15 2.29
C ARG A 87 -8.32 27.35 2.34
N LEU A 88 -9.06 26.40 2.90
CA LEU A 88 -10.53 26.41 2.95
C LEU A 88 -11.05 27.17 4.18
N GLY A 89 -10.27 27.25 5.25
CA GLY A 89 -10.73 27.65 6.57
C GLY A 89 -11.50 26.54 7.28
N MET A 90 -11.57 26.63 8.61
CA MET A 90 -12.23 25.61 9.44
C MET A 90 -13.72 25.49 9.19
N ASP A 91 -14.43 26.60 8.97
CA ASP A 91 -15.88 26.60 8.72
C ASP A 91 -16.23 25.74 7.51
N ALA A 92 -15.53 25.92 6.39
CA ALA A 92 -15.79 25.18 5.17
C ALA A 92 -15.35 23.72 5.30
N LEU A 93 -14.13 23.46 5.80
CA LEU A 93 -13.61 22.10 5.96
C LEU A 93 -14.49 21.25 6.86
N LEU A 94 -14.76 21.71 8.08
CA LEU A 94 -15.54 20.94 9.06
C LEU A 94 -17.03 20.89 8.70
N GLY A 95 -17.56 21.96 8.12
CA GLY A 95 -18.94 22.01 7.62
C GLY A 95 -19.21 20.96 6.56
N LEU A 96 -18.32 20.80 5.57
CA LEU A 96 -18.42 19.75 4.55
C LEU A 96 -18.31 18.33 5.15
N LEU A 97 -17.66 18.18 6.29
CA LEU A 97 -17.48 16.89 6.96
C LEU A 97 -18.57 16.61 8.02
N ALA A 98 -19.57 17.48 8.12
CA ALA A 98 -20.62 17.42 9.13
C ALA A 98 -20.06 17.37 10.57
N LEU A 99 -18.97 18.09 10.82
CA LEU A 99 -18.35 18.25 12.12
C LEU A 99 -18.66 19.64 12.72
N PRO A 100 -18.70 19.77 14.05
CA PRO A 100 -18.82 21.09 14.67
C PRO A 100 -17.57 21.93 14.36
N VAL A 101 -17.75 23.23 14.11
CA VAL A 101 -16.64 24.13 13.78
C VAL A 101 -15.89 24.53 15.05
N THR A 102 -15.06 23.62 15.55
CA THR A 102 -14.22 23.81 16.73
C THR A 102 -12.83 23.27 16.48
N GLU A 103 -11.84 23.79 17.22
CA GLU A 103 -10.47 23.27 17.14
C GLU A 103 -10.41 21.80 17.57
N ASP A 104 -11.12 21.43 18.64
CA ASP A 104 -11.20 20.04 19.11
C ASP A 104 -11.71 19.06 18.03
N ALA A 105 -12.67 19.48 17.20
CA ALA A 105 -13.18 18.64 16.13
C ALA A 105 -12.17 18.47 14.99
N TYR A 106 -11.41 19.52 14.66
CA TYR A 106 -10.31 19.43 13.71
C TYR A 106 -9.18 18.55 14.23
N GLU A 107 -8.79 18.70 15.49
CA GLU A 107 -7.76 17.88 16.14
C GLU A 107 -8.18 16.40 16.18
N GLY A 108 -9.45 16.12 16.49
CA GLY A 108 -10.01 14.77 16.41
C GLY A 108 -9.95 14.17 14.98
N LEU A 109 -10.35 14.94 13.97
CA LEU A 109 -10.22 14.55 12.56
C LEU A 109 -8.77 14.24 12.19
N LEU A 110 -7.84 15.12 12.56
CA LEU A 110 -6.41 14.98 12.29
C LEU A 110 -5.83 13.71 12.95
N ARG A 111 -6.11 13.50 14.23
CA ARG A 111 -5.60 12.35 14.99
C ARG A 111 -6.13 11.02 14.46
N VAL A 112 -7.44 10.91 14.18
CA VAL A 112 -8.02 9.70 13.57
C VAL A 112 -7.38 9.46 12.19
N SER A 113 -7.25 10.49 11.36
CA SER A 113 -6.63 10.35 10.03
C SER A 113 -5.18 9.89 10.11
N ARG A 114 -4.39 10.45 11.02
CA ARG A 114 -3.00 10.06 11.26
C ARG A 114 -2.90 8.60 11.73
N LEU A 115 -3.74 8.18 12.68
CA LEU A 115 -3.71 6.79 13.17
C LEU A 115 -4.16 5.79 12.10
N VAL A 116 -5.18 6.10 11.31
CA VAL A 116 -5.57 5.26 10.17
C VAL A 116 -4.41 5.14 9.18
N ALA A 117 -3.78 6.26 8.82
CA ALA A 117 -2.62 6.28 7.92
C ALA A 117 -1.41 5.50 8.48
N LEU A 118 -1.16 5.58 9.78
CA LEU A 118 -0.07 4.87 10.44
C LEU A 118 -0.35 3.36 10.51
N LEU A 119 -1.58 2.95 10.79
CA LEU A 119 -1.92 1.56 11.13
C LEU A 119 -2.49 0.73 9.96
N HIS A 120 -2.76 1.35 8.80
CA HIS A 120 -3.41 0.66 7.66
C HIS A 120 -2.68 -0.63 7.21
N ASP A 121 -1.37 -0.65 7.38
CA ASP A 121 -0.47 -1.65 6.81
C ASP A 121 -0.01 -2.75 7.78
N LEU A 122 -0.50 -2.74 9.03
CA LEU A 122 -0.07 -3.67 10.10
C LEU A 122 -0.23 -5.15 9.72
N GLY A 123 -1.30 -5.47 8.99
CA GLY A 123 -1.69 -6.80 8.58
C GLY A 123 -0.88 -7.37 7.43
N HIS A 124 0.05 -6.63 6.82
CA HIS A 124 0.77 -7.15 5.67
C HIS A 124 1.66 -8.36 5.99
N PRO A 125 1.66 -9.40 5.14
CA PRO A 125 2.49 -10.57 5.33
C PRO A 125 3.91 -10.34 4.81
N PRO A 126 4.84 -11.25 5.14
CA PRO A 126 6.17 -11.27 4.53
C PRO A 126 6.10 -11.17 3.01
N PHE A 127 6.95 -10.33 2.42
CA PHE A 127 6.97 -10.00 1.00
C PHE A 127 5.67 -9.39 0.46
N SER A 128 4.88 -8.76 1.33
CA SER A 128 3.78 -7.87 0.94
C SER A 128 2.69 -8.60 0.13
N HIS A 129 2.07 -7.94 -0.85
CA HIS A 129 0.99 -8.52 -1.67
C HIS A 129 1.32 -9.86 -2.35
N VAL A 130 2.61 -10.23 -2.44
CA VAL A 130 3.03 -11.50 -3.06
C VAL A 130 2.42 -12.69 -2.32
N THR A 131 2.34 -12.64 -1.00
CA THR A 131 1.92 -13.77 -0.15
C THR A 131 0.55 -13.54 0.49
N GLU A 132 -0.16 -12.51 0.07
CA GLU A 132 -1.45 -12.09 0.64
C GLU A 132 -2.54 -13.16 0.55
N HIS A 133 -2.60 -13.93 -0.54
CA HIS A 133 -3.56 -15.04 -0.67
C HIS A 133 -3.27 -16.21 0.30
N LEU A 134 -2.11 -16.22 0.96
CA LEU A 134 -1.78 -17.18 2.01
C LEU A 134 -2.26 -16.69 3.39
N LEU A 135 -2.78 -15.47 3.51
CA LEU A 135 -3.37 -14.97 4.75
C LEU A 135 -4.65 -15.76 5.13
N PRO A 136 -4.94 -15.84 6.43
CA PRO A 136 -6.29 -16.16 6.91
C PRO A 136 -7.25 -15.03 6.53
N GLY A 137 -8.45 -15.33 6.02
CA GLY A 137 -9.39 -14.30 5.48
C GLY A 137 -9.03 -13.79 4.07
N GLY A 138 -7.74 -13.76 3.72
CA GLY A 138 -7.25 -13.52 2.36
C GLY A 138 -6.98 -12.06 2.01
N MET A 139 -7.12 -11.13 2.96
CA MET A 139 -6.82 -9.71 2.79
C MET A 139 -6.04 -9.18 4.00
N HIS A 140 -5.06 -8.33 3.74
CA HIS A 140 -4.25 -7.73 4.81
C HIS A 140 -5.05 -6.71 5.63
N GLU A 141 -6.06 -6.06 5.07
CA GLU A 141 -6.89 -5.06 5.75
C GLU A 141 -7.68 -5.67 6.91
N GLU A 142 -8.24 -6.87 6.72
CA GLU A 142 -8.93 -7.62 7.79
C GLU A 142 -7.97 -7.96 8.94
N LEU A 143 -6.73 -8.30 8.59
CA LEU A 143 -5.70 -8.62 9.57
C LEU A 143 -5.16 -7.37 10.27
N SER A 144 -5.03 -6.24 9.57
CA SER A 144 -4.71 -4.94 10.18
C SER A 144 -5.76 -4.57 11.23
N LEU A 145 -7.05 -4.78 10.93
CA LEU A 145 -8.14 -4.56 11.85
C LEU A 145 -8.06 -5.48 13.08
N ALA A 146 -7.82 -6.78 12.88
CA ALA A 146 -7.67 -7.74 13.98
C ALA A 146 -6.45 -7.43 14.87
N ILE A 147 -5.35 -6.95 14.28
CA ILE A 147 -4.14 -6.58 15.02
C ILE A 147 -4.38 -5.38 15.94
N LEU A 148 -5.41 -4.54 15.71
CA LEU A 148 -5.75 -3.44 16.64
C LEU A 148 -6.07 -3.93 18.06
N ASP A 149 -6.44 -5.20 18.24
CA ASP A 149 -6.66 -5.84 19.54
C ASP A 149 -5.36 -6.25 20.26
N HIS A 150 -4.19 -6.07 19.64
CA HIS A 150 -2.91 -6.41 20.25
C HIS A 150 -2.67 -5.57 21.52
N PRO A 151 -2.17 -6.18 22.63
CA PRO A 151 -2.02 -5.49 23.92
C PRO A 151 -1.22 -4.18 23.88
N ASP A 152 -0.18 -4.10 23.04
CA ASP A 152 0.60 -2.86 22.89
C ASP A 152 -0.23 -1.72 22.28
N LEU A 153 -1.08 -2.02 21.30
CA LEU A 153 -1.91 -1.02 20.64
C LEU A 153 -3.07 -0.61 21.55
N LEU A 154 -3.72 -1.57 22.23
CA LEU A 154 -4.74 -1.26 23.23
C LEU A 154 -4.17 -0.37 24.34
N ARG A 155 -2.99 -0.66 24.87
CA ARG A 155 -2.32 0.23 25.84
C ARG A 155 -2.00 1.60 25.26
N ALA A 156 -1.63 1.68 23.97
CA ALA A 156 -1.39 2.95 23.30
C ALA A 156 -2.68 3.76 23.13
N PHE A 157 -3.82 3.13 22.86
CA PHE A 157 -5.14 3.77 22.84
C PHE A 157 -5.59 4.18 24.24
N ASP A 158 -5.48 3.30 25.24
CA ASP A 158 -5.87 3.55 26.65
C ASP A 158 -5.07 4.69 27.31
N ALA A 159 -3.84 4.91 26.85
CA ALA A 159 -3.00 6.00 27.34
C ALA A 159 -3.44 7.40 26.83
N ARG A 160 -4.38 7.45 25.87
CA ARG A 160 -4.88 8.69 25.31
C ARG A 160 -6.08 9.20 26.10
N GLU A 161 -6.25 10.52 26.12
CA GLU A 161 -7.44 11.15 26.70
C GLU A 161 -8.66 11.08 25.76
N ASP A 162 -8.44 10.84 24.46
CA ASP A 162 -9.47 10.74 23.43
C ASP A 162 -9.78 9.27 23.06
N ASP A 163 -11.06 8.92 23.00
CA ASP A 163 -11.52 7.59 22.58
C ASP A 163 -11.60 7.50 21.05
N LEU A 164 -10.44 7.27 20.41
CA LEU A 164 -10.32 7.25 18.95
C LEU A 164 -10.47 5.85 18.34
N LEU A 165 -10.29 4.79 19.13
CA LEU A 165 -10.29 3.41 18.64
C LEU A 165 -11.57 3.03 17.89
N PRO A 166 -12.79 3.43 18.32
CA PRO A 166 -14.01 3.18 17.56
C PRO A 166 -13.94 3.76 16.15
N SER A 167 -13.56 5.03 15.99
CA SER A 167 -13.46 5.70 14.68
C SER A 167 -12.38 5.08 13.80
N VAL A 168 -11.21 4.73 14.38
CA VAL A 168 -10.13 4.05 13.64
C VAL A 168 -10.61 2.70 13.11
N ARG A 169 -11.29 1.89 13.95
CA ARG A 169 -11.88 0.61 13.53
C ARG A 169 -12.90 0.77 12.42
N GLU A 170 -13.83 1.72 12.54
CA GLU A 170 -14.83 1.96 11.49
C GLU A 170 -14.18 2.33 10.16
N VAL A 171 -13.17 3.20 10.17
CA VAL A 171 -12.47 3.60 8.95
C VAL A 171 -11.69 2.43 8.34
N MET A 172 -11.00 1.63 9.15
CA MET A 172 -10.15 0.53 8.70
C MET A 172 -10.92 -0.72 8.28
N ASP A 173 -12.17 -0.91 8.73
CA ASP A 173 -12.97 -2.08 8.39
C ASP A 173 -13.45 -2.04 6.92
N PRO A 174 -12.93 -2.92 6.04
CA PRO A 174 -13.28 -2.92 4.62
C PRO A 174 -14.74 -3.34 4.38
N ALA A 175 -15.38 -4.04 5.30
CA ALA A 175 -16.77 -4.49 5.18
C ALA A 175 -17.79 -3.40 5.53
N ARG A 176 -17.38 -2.36 6.26
CA ARG A 176 -18.25 -1.23 6.61
C ARG A 176 -18.43 -0.30 5.42
N SER A 177 -19.68 -0.02 5.02
CA SER A 177 -19.99 0.92 3.94
C SER A 177 -20.79 2.14 4.44
N ASP A 178 -21.37 2.04 5.62
CA ASP A 178 -22.24 3.00 6.29
C ASP A 178 -21.46 3.92 7.24
N LEU A 179 -20.45 4.61 6.71
CA LEU A 179 -19.66 5.57 7.47
C LEU A 179 -20.31 6.94 7.57
N LEU A 180 -20.13 7.58 8.72
CA LEU A 180 -20.36 9.02 8.91
C LEU A 180 -19.54 9.85 7.89
N PRO A 181 -19.98 11.07 7.53
CA PRO A 181 -19.33 11.85 6.46
C PRO A 181 -17.83 12.07 6.67
N HIS A 182 -17.41 12.48 7.88
CA HIS A 182 -16.00 12.66 8.20
C HIS A 182 -15.19 11.35 8.12
N LEU A 183 -15.71 10.22 8.63
CA LEU A 183 -15.01 8.93 8.57
C LEU A 183 -14.89 8.41 7.12
N ARG A 184 -15.93 8.61 6.31
CA ARG A 184 -15.91 8.30 4.88
C ARG A 184 -14.84 9.11 4.15
N PHE A 185 -14.75 10.40 4.47
CA PHE A 185 -13.70 11.27 3.96
C PHE A 185 -12.31 10.76 4.39
N ILE A 186 -12.08 10.43 5.67
CA ILE A 186 -10.79 9.89 6.14
C ILE A 186 -10.41 8.62 5.36
N ARG A 187 -11.35 7.69 5.16
CA ARG A 187 -11.08 6.48 4.38
C ARG A 187 -10.62 6.81 2.96
N SER A 188 -11.29 7.76 2.30
CA SER A 188 -10.90 8.20 0.96
C SER A 188 -9.60 9.01 0.94
N LEU A 189 -9.30 9.75 2.01
CA LEU A 189 -8.09 10.54 2.17
C LEU A 189 -6.85 9.65 2.30
N VAL A 190 -6.98 8.50 2.99
CA VAL A 190 -5.87 7.57 3.20
C VAL A 190 -5.81 6.53 2.09
N SER A 191 -6.86 5.74 1.91
CA SER A 191 -6.89 4.53 1.07
C SER A 191 -7.61 4.73 -0.28
N GLY A 192 -8.15 5.93 -0.53
CA GLY A 192 -8.86 6.24 -1.77
C GLY A 192 -7.96 6.27 -3.01
N GLU A 193 -8.56 6.53 -4.17
CA GLU A 193 -7.83 6.40 -5.44
C GLU A 193 -6.63 7.34 -5.60
N PHE A 194 -6.75 8.48 -4.93
CA PHE A 194 -5.75 9.53 -4.83
C PHE A 194 -5.41 9.78 -3.36
N GLY A 195 -5.55 8.75 -2.51
CA GLY A 195 -5.26 8.83 -1.08
C GLY A 195 -3.76 8.90 -0.79
N SER A 196 -3.42 9.27 0.44
CA SER A 196 -2.04 9.46 0.90
C SER A 196 -1.20 8.19 0.85
N ASP A 197 -1.80 7.00 1.00
CA ASP A 197 -1.09 5.71 0.84
C ASP A 197 -0.45 5.65 -0.56
N ARG A 198 -1.25 5.87 -1.60
CA ARG A 198 -0.78 5.88 -2.98
C ARG A 198 0.22 6.98 -3.27
N MET A 199 0.00 8.15 -2.69
CA MET A 199 0.92 9.25 -2.88
C MET A 199 2.30 8.92 -2.31
N ASP A 200 2.37 8.33 -1.12
CA ASP A 200 3.63 7.91 -0.52
C ASP A 200 4.28 6.81 -1.34
N TYR A 201 3.61 5.66 -1.53
CA TYR A 201 4.31 4.51 -2.10
C TYR A 201 4.77 4.80 -3.53
N LEU A 202 4.01 5.56 -4.35
CA LEU A 202 4.45 5.86 -5.72
C LEU A 202 5.76 6.64 -5.73
N LEU A 203 5.85 7.71 -4.93
CA LEU A 203 7.06 8.53 -4.82
C LEU A 203 8.20 7.74 -4.17
N ARG A 204 7.91 6.96 -3.13
CA ARG A 204 8.89 6.16 -2.39
C ARG A 204 9.45 5.04 -3.23
N ASP A 205 8.60 4.30 -3.93
CA ASP A 205 9.00 3.23 -4.84
C ASP A 205 9.84 3.80 -5.99
N ALA A 206 9.39 4.91 -6.59
CA ALA A 206 10.12 5.58 -7.66
C ALA A 206 11.52 6.02 -7.20
N HIS A 207 11.62 6.60 -6.00
CA HIS A 207 12.88 7.00 -5.39
C HIS A 207 13.83 5.81 -5.18
N HIS A 208 13.35 4.73 -4.57
CA HIS A 208 14.18 3.56 -4.23
C HIS A 208 14.54 2.70 -5.45
N VAL A 209 13.65 2.61 -6.42
CA VAL A 209 13.91 1.92 -7.69
C VAL A 209 14.80 2.76 -8.62
N GLY A 210 14.83 4.08 -8.43
CA GLY A 210 15.64 5.02 -9.20
C GLY A 210 15.03 5.38 -10.56
N VAL A 211 13.71 5.64 -10.58
CA VAL A 211 12.96 5.91 -11.82
C VAL A 211 12.15 7.20 -11.72
N GLU A 212 12.25 8.06 -12.73
CA GLU A 212 11.59 9.37 -12.71
C GLU A 212 10.12 9.31 -13.15
N TYR A 213 9.75 8.32 -13.98
CA TYR A 213 8.39 8.18 -14.50
C TYR A 213 7.35 7.80 -13.42
N GLY A 214 7.77 7.46 -12.20
CA GLY A 214 6.90 7.23 -11.06
C GLY A 214 6.68 8.46 -10.17
N THR A 215 7.19 9.63 -10.57
CA THR A 215 7.05 10.88 -9.82
C THR A 215 5.91 11.76 -10.35
N PHE A 216 5.34 12.60 -9.47
CA PHE A 216 4.28 13.56 -9.80
C PHE A 216 4.36 14.79 -8.86
N ASP A 217 3.63 15.86 -9.20
CA ASP A 217 3.63 17.11 -8.45
C ASP A 217 2.76 17.03 -7.18
N LEU A 218 3.31 16.41 -6.14
CA LEU A 218 2.65 16.29 -4.84
C LEU A 218 2.27 17.66 -4.23
N PRO A 219 3.13 18.70 -4.23
CA PRO A 219 2.74 20.02 -3.73
C PRO A 219 1.50 20.60 -4.43
N ARG A 220 1.39 20.42 -5.76
CA ARG A 220 0.21 20.88 -6.49
C ARG A 220 -1.05 20.09 -6.14
N ILE A 221 -0.93 18.78 -5.95
CA ILE A 221 -2.05 17.94 -5.48
C ILE A 221 -2.49 18.39 -4.09
N GLN A 222 -1.55 18.54 -3.16
CA GLN A 222 -1.83 18.98 -1.78
C GLN A 222 -2.61 20.30 -1.76
N HIS A 223 -2.18 21.27 -2.57
CA HIS A 223 -2.83 22.57 -2.64
C HIS A 223 -4.25 22.55 -3.26
N THR A 224 -4.63 21.51 -3.99
CA THR A 224 -5.88 21.48 -4.78
C THR A 224 -6.89 20.42 -4.34
N LEU A 225 -6.53 19.54 -3.41
CA LEU A 225 -7.47 18.55 -2.85
C LEU A 225 -8.42 19.19 -1.82
N LEU A 226 -9.64 18.65 -1.73
CA LEU A 226 -10.69 19.07 -0.81
C LEU A 226 -11.73 17.97 -0.58
N PRO A 227 -12.55 18.05 0.50
CA PRO A 227 -13.76 17.25 0.63
C PRO A 227 -14.79 17.64 -0.44
N VAL A 228 -15.41 16.66 -1.08
CA VAL A 228 -16.43 16.84 -2.11
C VAL A 228 -17.61 15.91 -1.81
N GLU A 229 -18.82 16.47 -1.78
CA GLU A 229 -20.05 15.70 -1.68
C GLU A 229 -20.31 14.96 -3.01
N THR A 230 -20.60 13.66 -2.93
CA THR A 230 -20.90 12.81 -4.07
C THR A 230 -22.17 12.02 -3.80
N GLU A 231 -22.68 11.28 -4.80
CA GLU A 231 -23.81 10.37 -4.59
C GLU A 231 -23.53 9.28 -3.53
N GLU A 232 -22.26 8.97 -3.29
CA GLU A 232 -21.80 7.98 -2.30
C GLU A 232 -21.40 8.61 -0.95
N GLY A 233 -21.69 9.90 -0.76
CA GLY A 233 -21.30 10.71 0.39
C GLY A 233 -20.01 11.50 0.17
N VAL A 234 -19.56 12.19 1.21
CA VAL A 234 -18.36 13.03 1.18
C VAL A 234 -17.09 12.19 1.01
N LYS A 235 -16.28 12.56 0.01
CA LYS A 235 -15.01 11.91 -0.33
C LYS A 235 -13.94 12.94 -0.66
N LEU A 236 -12.70 12.48 -0.75
CA LEU A 236 -11.60 13.25 -1.32
C LEU A 236 -11.88 13.52 -2.80
N GLY A 237 -11.86 14.80 -3.17
CA GLY A 237 -11.88 15.26 -4.54
C GLY A 237 -10.81 16.32 -4.78
N ILE A 238 -10.77 16.85 -6.00
CA ILE A 238 -9.80 17.86 -6.42
C ILE A 238 -10.48 19.04 -7.12
N GLU A 239 -9.91 20.22 -6.99
CA GLU A 239 -10.33 21.36 -7.80
C GLU A 239 -9.88 21.20 -9.25
N ARG A 240 -10.62 21.80 -10.18
CA ARG A 240 -10.23 21.85 -11.60
C ARG A 240 -8.80 22.36 -11.83
N GLY A 241 -8.31 23.27 -10.98
CA GLY A 241 -6.93 23.76 -11.04
C GLY A 241 -5.85 22.69 -10.76
N GLY A 242 -6.22 21.57 -10.14
CA GLY A 242 -5.34 20.43 -9.85
C GLY A 242 -5.38 19.32 -10.90
N LEU A 243 -6.19 19.45 -11.95
CA LEU A 243 -6.46 18.38 -12.93
C LEU A 243 -5.17 17.77 -13.50
N LEU A 244 -4.23 18.60 -13.98
CA LEU A 244 -2.97 18.12 -14.57
C LEU A 244 -2.08 17.38 -13.56
N ALA A 245 -2.12 17.78 -12.28
CA ALA A 245 -1.35 17.10 -11.24
C ALA A 245 -1.95 15.72 -10.93
N ALA A 246 -3.29 15.61 -10.91
CA ALA A 246 -3.98 14.33 -10.80
C ALA A 246 -3.71 13.42 -12.02
N GLU A 247 -3.69 13.97 -13.25
CA GLU A 247 -3.26 13.23 -14.44
C GLU A 247 -1.83 12.71 -14.30
N GLY A 248 -0.92 13.54 -13.74
CA GLY A 248 0.45 13.16 -13.44
C GLY A 248 0.56 11.99 -12.45
N LEU A 249 -0.22 12.00 -11.36
CA LEU A 249 -0.27 10.88 -10.41
C LEU A 249 -0.77 9.60 -11.10
N GLN A 250 -1.81 9.69 -11.93
CA GLN A 250 -2.32 8.53 -12.65
C GLN A 250 -1.31 7.99 -13.67
N TRP A 251 -0.58 8.88 -14.36
CA TRP A 251 0.51 8.52 -15.25
C TRP A 251 1.65 7.82 -14.50
N ALA A 252 2.04 8.36 -13.35
CA ALA A 252 3.05 7.76 -12.48
C ALA A 252 2.65 6.35 -12.07
N ARG A 253 1.39 6.17 -11.63
CA ARG A 253 0.83 4.87 -11.29
C ARG A 253 0.86 3.91 -12.48
N PHE A 254 0.35 4.32 -13.64
CA PHE A 254 0.38 3.51 -14.86
C PHE A 254 1.82 3.06 -15.21
N SER A 255 2.77 3.99 -15.14
CA SER A 255 4.17 3.72 -15.46
C SER A 255 4.81 2.76 -14.46
N MET A 256 4.57 2.94 -13.16
CA MET A 256 5.07 2.05 -12.11
C MET A 256 4.50 0.63 -12.22
N PHE A 257 3.21 0.47 -12.52
CA PHE A 257 2.62 -0.84 -12.78
C PHE A 257 3.26 -1.53 -13.97
N THR A 258 3.39 -0.84 -15.10
CA THR A 258 3.89 -1.44 -16.35
C THR A 258 5.38 -1.75 -16.33
N GLN A 259 6.20 -0.94 -15.63
CA GLN A 259 7.66 -1.07 -15.64
C GLN A 259 8.23 -1.79 -14.42
N VAL A 260 7.61 -1.63 -13.25
CA VAL A 260 8.14 -2.13 -11.96
C VAL A 260 7.30 -3.29 -11.46
N TYR A 261 6.02 -3.06 -11.14
CA TYR A 261 5.20 -4.06 -10.45
C TYR A 261 4.91 -5.29 -11.33
N PHE A 262 4.74 -5.10 -12.64
CA PHE A 262 4.56 -6.19 -13.61
C PHE A 262 5.86 -6.61 -14.31
N HIS A 263 7.02 -6.25 -13.76
CA HIS A 263 8.29 -6.68 -14.32
C HIS A 263 8.38 -8.21 -14.31
N ARG A 264 8.53 -8.82 -15.49
CA ARG A 264 8.53 -10.28 -15.71
C ARG A 264 9.43 -11.08 -14.76
N THR A 265 10.61 -10.55 -14.42
CA THR A 265 11.54 -11.24 -13.50
C THR A 265 11.06 -11.19 -12.06
N ARG A 266 10.38 -10.10 -11.65
CA ARG A 266 9.77 -10.00 -10.34
C ARG A 266 8.60 -10.96 -10.24
N ARG A 267 7.71 -10.96 -11.23
CA ARG A 267 6.54 -11.85 -11.31
C ARG A 267 6.86 -13.33 -11.17
N ILE A 268 7.90 -13.82 -11.87
CA ILE A 268 8.27 -15.24 -11.74
C ILE A 268 8.89 -15.56 -10.37
N LEU A 269 9.60 -14.62 -9.75
CA LEU A 269 10.10 -14.81 -8.39
C LEU A 269 8.97 -14.84 -7.36
N ASP A 270 7.92 -14.03 -7.56
CA ASP A 270 6.70 -14.08 -6.75
C ASP A 270 6.07 -15.48 -6.81
N LEU A 271 5.92 -16.07 -8.01
CA LEU A 271 5.37 -17.42 -8.17
C LEU A 271 6.21 -18.48 -7.43
N HIS A 272 7.55 -18.42 -7.55
CA HIS A 272 8.42 -19.34 -6.81
C HIS A 272 8.32 -19.18 -5.30
N LEU A 273 8.12 -17.96 -4.81
CA LEU A 273 7.99 -17.68 -3.39
C LEU A 273 6.67 -18.25 -2.84
N VAL A 274 5.60 -18.10 -3.60
CA VAL A 274 4.29 -18.66 -3.29
C VAL A 274 4.34 -20.19 -3.26
N ASP A 275 4.95 -20.80 -4.28
CA ASP A 275 5.15 -22.25 -4.32
C ASP A 275 5.98 -22.73 -3.13
N PHE A 276 7.04 -21.99 -2.77
CA PHE A 276 7.89 -22.29 -1.61
C PHE A 276 7.08 -22.28 -0.30
N LEU A 277 6.35 -21.19 -0.05
CA LEU A 277 5.57 -21.03 1.18
C LEU A 277 4.42 -22.02 1.27
N THR A 278 3.73 -22.29 0.17
CA THR A 278 2.66 -23.30 0.10
C THR A 278 3.16 -24.69 0.48
N GLN A 279 4.42 -25.02 0.19
CA GLN A 279 5.03 -26.30 0.55
C GLN A 279 5.61 -26.34 1.97
N THR A 280 5.80 -25.18 2.60
CA THR A 280 6.51 -25.07 3.89
C THR A 280 5.56 -24.71 5.04
N LEU A 281 4.49 -23.95 4.77
CA LEU A 281 3.48 -23.59 5.75
C LEU A 281 2.54 -24.76 6.04
N GLU A 282 2.30 -25.01 7.33
CA GLU A 282 1.25 -25.93 7.76
C GLU A 282 -0.12 -25.40 7.29
N GLY A 283 -0.97 -26.28 6.75
CA GLY A 283 -2.25 -25.84 6.17
C GLY A 283 -2.13 -24.93 4.94
N ARG A 284 -0.91 -24.68 4.43
CA ARG A 284 -0.60 -23.81 3.28
C ARG A 284 -1.00 -22.35 3.48
N ARG A 285 -1.09 -21.89 4.73
CA ARG A 285 -1.49 -20.52 5.09
C ARG A 285 -0.67 -20.01 6.28
N TYR A 286 -0.66 -18.70 6.45
CA TYR A 286 -0.16 -18.10 7.69
C TYR A 286 -1.12 -18.37 8.86
N PRO A 287 -0.63 -18.31 10.11
CA PRO A 287 -1.46 -18.49 11.29
C PRO A 287 -2.65 -17.52 11.35
N GLU A 288 -3.80 -18.01 11.82
CA GLU A 288 -5.01 -17.20 12.07
C GLU A 288 -4.87 -16.31 13.31
N GLU A 289 -4.14 -16.80 14.32
CA GLU A 289 -3.97 -16.11 15.59
C GLU A 289 -2.97 -14.94 15.43
N PRO A 290 -3.36 -13.69 15.75
CA PRO A 290 -2.52 -12.52 15.52
C PRO A 290 -1.14 -12.56 16.18
N GLU A 291 -1.01 -13.05 17.43
CA GLU A 291 0.30 -13.10 18.10
C GLU A 291 1.28 -14.07 17.42
N GLU A 292 0.78 -15.21 16.92
CA GLU A 292 1.56 -16.16 16.14
C GLU A 292 1.91 -15.59 14.76
N TYR A 293 0.94 -14.94 14.11
CA TYR A 293 1.12 -14.27 12.83
C TYR A 293 2.22 -13.19 12.90
N LEU A 294 2.24 -12.37 13.96
CA LEU A 294 3.21 -11.29 14.14
C LEU A 294 4.66 -11.78 14.25
N ARG A 295 4.90 -13.09 14.41
CA ARG A 295 6.25 -13.70 14.36
C ARG A 295 6.74 -13.97 12.93
N TRP A 296 5.97 -13.61 11.91
CA TRP A 296 6.34 -13.80 10.51
C TRP A 296 6.78 -12.48 9.89
N ASP A 297 8.00 -12.43 9.38
CA ASP A 297 8.57 -11.32 8.62
C ASP A 297 9.44 -11.85 7.46
N ASP A 298 10.01 -10.95 6.65
CA ASP A 298 10.84 -11.35 5.51
C ASP A 298 12.11 -12.07 5.95
N LEU A 299 12.65 -11.73 7.12
CA LEU A 299 13.89 -12.32 7.64
C LEU A 299 13.68 -13.80 7.97
N ARG A 300 12.58 -14.13 8.65
CA ARG A 300 12.21 -15.51 8.95
C ARG A 300 12.04 -16.33 7.68
N VAL A 301 11.26 -15.84 6.73
CA VAL A 301 11.03 -16.56 5.46
C VAL A 301 12.31 -16.66 4.64
N HIS A 302 13.17 -15.64 4.68
CA HIS A 302 14.48 -15.69 4.01
C HIS A 302 15.40 -16.75 4.62
N GLN A 303 15.42 -16.89 5.94
CA GLN A 303 16.16 -17.95 6.62
C GLN A 303 15.64 -19.33 6.20
N MET A 304 14.32 -19.52 6.14
CA MET A 304 13.71 -20.77 5.68
C MET A 304 14.10 -21.09 4.23
N LEU A 305 14.15 -20.09 3.33
CA LEU A 305 14.61 -20.26 1.96
C LEU A 305 16.07 -20.75 1.90
N ILE A 306 16.95 -20.21 2.75
CA ILE A 306 18.36 -20.64 2.82
C ILE A 306 18.46 -22.08 3.29
N GLU A 307 17.76 -22.44 4.37
CA GLU A 307 17.76 -23.79 4.92
C GLU A 307 17.25 -24.82 3.91
N ALA A 308 16.15 -24.53 3.22
CA ALA A 308 15.60 -25.39 2.18
C ALA A 308 16.50 -25.50 0.93
N ASP A 309 17.24 -24.46 0.54
CA ASP A 309 18.24 -24.57 -0.54
C ASP A 309 19.42 -25.46 -0.15
N MET A 310 19.73 -25.58 1.14
CA MET A 310 20.84 -26.41 1.63
C MET A 310 20.45 -27.88 1.83
N ASP A 311 19.19 -28.16 2.14
CA ASP A 311 18.65 -29.52 2.28
C ASP A 311 17.99 -30.01 0.99
N THR A 312 18.68 -30.89 0.24
CA THR A 312 18.15 -31.48 -1.00
C THR A 312 16.96 -32.42 -0.79
N ALA A 313 16.71 -32.87 0.45
CA ALA A 313 15.55 -33.66 0.79
C ALA A 313 14.32 -32.81 1.17
N HIS A 314 14.49 -31.51 1.38
CA HIS A 314 13.40 -30.60 1.71
C HIS A 314 12.42 -30.51 0.53
N PRO A 315 11.09 -30.62 0.74
CA PRO A 315 10.11 -30.62 -0.35
C PRO A 315 10.20 -29.34 -1.21
N ALA A 316 10.39 -28.20 -0.55
CA ALA A 316 10.50 -26.90 -1.21
C ALA A 316 11.90 -26.55 -1.75
N HIS A 317 12.87 -27.48 -1.74
CA HIS A 317 14.25 -27.26 -2.20
C HIS A 317 14.31 -26.63 -3.60
N GLY A 318 13.52 -27.16 -4.54
CA GLY A 318 13.48 -26.66 -5.91
C GLY A 318 13.05 -25.19 -6.02
N SER A 319 12.00 -24.79 -5.31
CA SER A 319 11.50 -23.41 -5.28
C SER A 319 12.48 -22.46 -4.58
N ALA A 320 13.07 -22.91 -3.46
CA ALA A 320 14.09 -22.14 -2.75
C ALA A 320 15.30 -21.84 -3.63
N ARG A 321 15.83 -22.85 -4.32
CA ARG A 321 16.97 -22.74 -5.23
C ARG A 321 16.71 -21.80 -6.41
N LYS A 322 15.49 -21.81 -6.96
CA LYS A 322 15.04 -20.90 -8.02
C LYS A 322 15.15 -19.43 -7.59
N ILE A 323 14.94 -19.13 -6.30
CA ILE A 323 15.08 -17.78 -5.73
C ILE A 323 16.53 -17.48 -5.31
N ILE A 324 17.10 -18.31 -4.44
CA ILE A 324 18.41 -18.06 -3.78
C ILE A 324 19.56 -18.07 -4.78
N ARG A 325 19.57 -19.03 -5.71
CA ARG A 325 20.68 -19.21 -6.67
C ARG A 325 20.44 -18.56 -8.03
N ARG A 326 19.38 -17.75 -8.16
CA ARG A 326 18.95 -17.13 -9.43
C ARG A 326 18.73 -18.14 -10.56
N GLN A 327 18.13 -19.28 -10.20
CA GLN A 327 17.76 -20.36 -11.14
C GLN A 327 16.28 -20.31 -11.52
N GLN A 328 15.63 -19.15 -11.35
CA GLN A 328 14.24 -18.96 -11.72
C GLN A 328 14.02 -19.17 -13.22
N HIS A 329 12.79 -19.57 -13.56
CA HIS A 329 12.36 -19.75 -14.94
C HIS A 329 12.50 -18.45 -15.74
N ARG A 330 12.71 -18.61 -17.06
CA ARG A 330 12.86 -17.50 -18.00
C ARG A 330 11.59 -17.34 -18.82
N PRO A 331 11.15 -16.09 -19.06
CA PRO A 331 9.96 -15.84 -19.86
C PRO A 331 10.17 -16.25 -21.30
N LEU A 332 9.17 -16.88 -21.90
CA LEU A 332 9.07 -17.00 -23.36
C LEU A 332 8.88 -15.60 -23.98
N LYS A 333 9.20 -15.49 -25.27
CA LYS A 333 9.01 -14.23 -26.02
C LYS A 333 7.54 -13.89 -26.23
N GLU A 334 6.68 -14.91 -26.23
CA GLU A 334 5.25 -14.79 -26.40
C GLU A 334 4.60 -14.10 -25.21
N VAL A 335 3.71 -13.14 -25.48
CA VAL A 335 2.82 -12.50 -24.51
C VAL A 335 1.40 -12.72 -25.02
N ILE A 336 0.54 -13.25 -24.15
CA ILE A 336 -0.86 -13.52 -24.47
C ILE A 336 -1.69 -12.38 -23.90
N GLU A 337 -2.27 -11.55 -24.77
CA GLU A 337 -3.25 -10.52 -24.39
C GLU A 337 -4.67 -11.01 -24.61
N GLY A 338 -5.61 -10.56 -23.79
CA GLY A 338 -7.04 -10.87 -23.92
C GLY A 338 -7.93 -9.71 -23.49
N HIS A 339 -9.23 -9.89 -23.63
CA HIS A 339 -10.24 -8.90 -23.24
C HIS A 339 -10.43 -8.85 -21.73
N ASP A 340 -10.40 -10.00 -21.07
CA ASP A 340 -10.52 -10.18 -19.63
C ASP A 340 -9.47 -11.18 -19.10
N ILE A 341 -9.47 -11.39 -17.79
CA ILE A 341 -8.48 -12.21 -17.09
C ILE A 341 -8.75 -13.69 -17.36
N GLU A 342 -10.02 -14.09 -17.42
CA GLU A 342 -10.47 -15.45 -17.68
C GLU A 342 -10.00 -15.93 -19.06
N GLU A 343 -10.18 -15.12 -20.11
CA GLU A 343 -9.73 -15.43 -21.47
C GLU A 343 -8.21 -15.63 -21.52
N VAL A 344 -7.46 -14.73 -20.86
CA VAL A 344 -5.99 -14.83 -20.79
C VAL A 344 -5.56 -16.10 -20.05
N ALA A 345 -6.22 -16.42 -18.94
CA ALA A 345 -5.93 -17.62 -18.14
C ALA A 345 -6.20 -18.91 -18.92
N GLU A 346 -7.34 -18.99 -19.62
CA GLU A 346 -7.69 -20.16 -20.45
C GLU A 346 -6.68 -20.38 -21.58
N ARG A 347 -6.31 -19.30 -22.29
CA ARG A 347 -5.32 -19.37 -23.38
C ARG A 347 -3.94 -19.76 -22.89
N LEU A 348 -3.52 -19.24 -21.73
CA LEU A 348 -2.27 -19.64 -21.08
C LEU A 348 -2.32 -21.12 -20.66
N ALA A 349 -3.41 -21.59 -20.06
CA ALA A 349 -3.56 -22.97 -19.63
C ALA A 349 -3.46 -23.95 -20.82
N PHE A 350 -4.11 -23.63 -21.94
CA PHE A 350 -3.99 -24.41 -23.17
C PHE A 350 -2.52 -24.49 -23.64
N ARG A 351 -1.84 -23.35 -23.71
CA ARG A 351 -0.45 -23.27 -24.17
C ARG A 351 0.53 -23.96 -23.22
N VAL A 352 0.31 -23.88 -21.90
CA VAL A 352 1.09 -24.62 -20.89
C VAL A 352 0.94 -26.12 -21.09
N ASN A 353 -0.28 -26.61 -21.30
CA ASN A 353 -0.53 -28.05 -21.54
C ASN A 353 0.14 -28.55 -22.83
N GLU A 354 0.11 -27.74 -23.88
CA GLU A 354 0.81 -28.04 -25.14
C GLU A 354 2.33 -28.16 -24.93
N ILE A 355 2.94 -27.23 -24.19
CA ILE A 355 4.38 -27.28 -23.87
C ILE A 355 4.70 -28.50 -23.01
N ARG A 356 3.88 -28.82 -22.00
CA ARG A 356 4.08 -30.02 -21.16
C ARG A 356 4.03 -31.32 -21.98
N ALA A 357 3.15 -31.39 -22.98
CA ALA A 357 3.01 -32.58 -23.82
C ALA A 357 4.17 -32.76 -24.80
N ASN A 358 4.67 -31.66 -25.38
CA ASN A 358 5.68 -31.71 -26.45
C ASN A 358 7.12 -31.58 -25.93
N GLU A 359 7.31 -30.87 -24.81
CA GLU A 359 8.62 -30.47 -24.27
C GLU A 359 8.61 -30.55 -22.73
N PRO A 360 8.45 -31.75 -22.13
CA PRO A 360 8.23 -31.92 -20.69
C PRO A 360 9.36 -31.35 -19.81
N ASP A 361 10.60 -31.36 -20.31
CA ASP A 361 11.77 -30.83 -19.61
C ASP A 361 11.73 -29.31 -19.40
N LYS A 362 10.83 -28.60 -20.08
CA LYS A 362 10.72 -27.13 -19.98
C LYS A 362 10.02 -26.63 -18.71
N ASP A 363 9.35 -27.49 -17.93
CA ASP A 363 8.64 -27.13 -16.69
C ASP A 363 7.85 -25.79 -16.81
N PRO A 364 6.83 -25.70 -17.69
CA PRO A 364 6.19 -24.41 -17.96
C PRO A 364 5.32 -23.94 -16.78
N MET A 365 5.45 -22.66 -16.44
CA MET A 365 4.63 -21.92 -15.47
C MET A 365 3.98 -20.71 -16.14
N ALA A 366 2.68 -20.49 -15.89
CA ALA A 366 1.97 -19.31 -16.39
C ALA A 366 1.81 -18.25 -15.30
N ASP A 367 1.88 -17.00 -15.72
CA ASP A 367 1.56 -15.82 -14.93
C ASP A 367 0.45 -15.04 -15.65
N VAL A 368 -0.61 -14.72 -14.94
CA VAL A 368 -1.68 -13.83 -15.41
C VAL A 368 -1.55 -12.51 -14.69
N VAL A 369 -1.41 -11.42 -15.45
CA VAL A 369 -1.34 -10.07 -14.91
C VAL A 369 -2.75 -9.48 -14.90
N SER A 370 -3.26 -9.27 -13.69
CA SER A 370 -4.50 -8.54 -13.44
C SER A 370 -4.20 -7.04 -13.24
N PRO A 371 -4.67 -6.15 -14.13
CA PRO A 371 -4.61 -4.71 -13.92
C PRO A 371 -5.43 -4.30 -12.69
N PRO A 372 -4.96 -3.33 -11.88
CA PRO A 372 -5.77 -2.84 -10.77
C PRO A 372 -7.05 -2.13 -11.27
N PRO A 373 -8.15 -2.14 -10.50
CA PRO A 373 -9.47 -1.67 -10.95
C PRO A 373 -9.52 -0.22 -11.46
N ASP A 374 -8.74 0.67 -10.85
CA ASP A 374 -8.69 2.09 -11.23
C ASP A 374 -7.98 2.32 -12.58
N LEU A 375 -6.97 1.49 -12.90
CA LEU A 375 -6.33 1.46 -14.22
C LEU A 375 -7.15 0.68 -15.26
N SER A 376 -8.19 -0.05 -14.87
CA SER A 376 -9.11 -0.70 -15.82
C SER A 376 -10.37 0.11 -16.08
N LYS A 377 -10.87 0.84 -15.07
CA LYS A 377 -12.10 1.68 -15.13
C LYS A 377 -11.83 3.17 -15.34
N GLY A 378 -10.60 3.65 -15.16
CA GLY A 378 -10.14 4.96 -15.63
C GLY A 378 -10.23 6.11 -14.62
N GLY A 379 -10.08 5.88 -13.31
CA GLY A 379 -10.00 6.94 -12.28
C GLY A 379 -11.32 7.66 -11.98
N ASP A 380 -11.81 7.53 -10.74
CA ASP A 380 -13.11 8.03 -10.28
C ASP A 380 -13.02 9.26 -9.37
N LEU A 381 -11.88 9.98 -9.41
CA LEU A 381 -11.67 11.17 -8.58
C LEU A 381 -12.72 12.26 -8.90
N PRO A 382 -13.51 12.71 -7.90
CA PRO A 382 -14.40 13.85 -8.05
C PRO A 382 -13.60 15.13 -8.32
N VAL A 383 -14.01 15.89 -9.32
CA VAL A 383 -13.43 17.16 -9.72
C VAL A 383 -14.48 18.27 -9.62
N VAL A 384 -14.23 19.25 -8.76
CA VAL A 384 -15.07 20.44 -8.65
C VAL A 384 -14.67 21.43 -9.74
N ILE A 385 -15.59 21.76 -10.64
CA ILE A 385 -15.36 22.73 -11.71
C ILE A 385 -15.90 24.12 -11.32
N GLU A 386 -15.56 25.15 -12.11
CA GLU A 386 -15.78 26.57 -11.76
C GLU A 386 -17.23 26.97 -11.46
N ASN A 387 -18.21 26.25 -12.01
CA ASN A 387 -19.64 26.48 -11.77
C ASN A 387 -20.17 25.77 -10.51
N GLY A 388 -19.31 25.06 -9.76
CA GLY A 388 -19.68 24.26 -8.59
C GLY A 388 -20.16 22.83 -8.90
N GLU A 389 -20.21 22.44 -10.17
CA GLU A 389 -20.57 21.08 -10.58
C GLU A 389 -19.41 20.10 -10.27
N VAL A 390 -19.78 18.89 -9.87
CA VAL A 390 -18.84 17.79 -9.62
C VAL A 390 -18.86 16.86 -10.82
N ARG A 391 -17.70 16.66 -11.43
CA ARG A 391 -17.50 15.73 -12.55
C ARG A 391 -16.36 14.78 -12.27
N ARG A 392 -16.26 13.68 -13.01
CA ARG A 392 -15.17 12.71 -12.80
C ARG A 392 -13.91 13.10 -13.55
N LEU A 393 -12.74 12.80 -12.98
CA LEU A 393 -11.45 13.01 -13.63
C LEU A 393 -11.40 12.37 -15.02
N SER A 394 -11.93 11.16 -15.16
CA SER A 394 -12.04 10.42 -16.41
C SER A 394 -12.86 11.12 -17.50
N GLU A 395 -13.83 11.96 -17.12
CA GLU A 395 -14.69 12.71 -18.03
C GLU A 395 -14.06 14.04 -18.48
N LEU A 396 -13.11 14.54 -17.71
CA LEU A 396 -12.42 15.81 -17.96
C LEU A 396 -11.05 15.63 -18.61
N SER A 397 -10.36 14.54 -18.29
CA SER A 397 -9.03 14.22 -18.80
C SER A 397 -9.11 13.45 -20.11
N SER A 398 -8.40 13.96 -21.12
CA SER A 398 -8.21 13.23 -22.39
C SER A 398 -7.21 12.06 -22.28
N LEU A 399 -6.45 11.99 -21.19
CA LEU A 399 -5.40 11.01 -20.93
C LEU A 399 -5.91 9.87 -20.04
N VAL A 400 -6.42 10.19 -18.85
CA VAL A 400 -6.70 9.23 -17.77
C VAL A 400 -7.64 8.11 -18.20
N GLY A 401 -8.73 8.44 -18.92
CA GLY A 401 -9.67 7.43 -19.44
C GLY A 401 -9.07 6.43 -20.44
N ARG A 402 -7.88 6.73 -21.00
CA ARG A 402 -7.13 5.92 -21.97
C ARG A 402 -5.92 5.21 -21.38
N LEU A 403 -5.50 5.55 -20.16
CA LEU A 403 -4.40 4.88 -19.44
C LEU A 403 -4.87 3.52 -18.91
N ARG A 404 -5.05 2.56 -19.83
CA ARG A 404 -5.50 1.20 -19.49
C ARG A 404 -4.40 0.19 -19.73
N VAL A 405 -4.19 -0.68 -18.74
CA VAL A 405 -3.38 -1.88 -18.91
C VAL A 405 -4.33 -2.99 -19.34
N LYS A 406 -4.08 -3.64 -20.48
CA LYS A 406 -4.86 -4.80 -20.89
C LYS A 406 -4.47 -6.01 -20.04
N PRO A 407 -5.43 -6.90 -19.70
CA PRO A 407 -5.12 -8.22 -19.19
C PRO A 407 -4.15 -8.91 -20.14
N HIS A 408 -3.07 -9.43 -19.58
CA HIS A 408 -2.06 -10.15 -20.34
C HIS A 408 -1.36 -11.18 -19.48
N GLY A 409 -0.72 -12.14 -20.13
CA GLY A 409 -0.07 -13.25 -19.46
C GLY A 409 1.21 -13.68 -20.15
N ARG A 410 2.05 -14.37 -19.38
CA ARG A 410 3.34 -14.89 -19.84
C ARG A 410 3.52 -16.32 -19.40
N ILE A 411 4.26 -17.08 -20.18
CA ILE A 411 4.76 -18.41 -19.80
C ILE A 411 6.24 -18.31 -19.53
N TYR A 412 6.69 -18.96 -18.46
CA TYR A 412 8.07 -19.08 -18.05
C TYR A 412 8.47 -20.55 -18.12
N CYS A 413 9.67 -20.83 -18.61
CA CYS A 413 10.22 -22.18 -18.71
C CYS A 413 11.56 -22.28 -17.98
N ALA A 414 11.90 -23.48 -17.51
CA ALA A 414 13.22 -23.79 -17.00
C ALA A 414 14.24 -23.62 -18.13
N THR A 415 15.40 -23.07 -17.82
CA THR A 415 16.53 -23.10 -18.75
C THR A 415 17.18 -24.46 -18.68
N CYS A 416 17.22 -25.16 -19.81
CA CYS A 416 18.00 -26.38 -20.01
C CYS A 416 19.46 -26.21 -19.57
#